data_AF-A0A7W7ZBJ1-F1
#
_entry.id   AF-A0A7W7ZBJ1-F1
#
_cell.length_a   1.000
_cell.length_b   1.000
_cell.length_c   1.000
_cell.angle_alpha   90.00
_cell.angle_beta   90.00
_cell.angle_gamma   90.00
#
_symmetry.space_group_name_H-M   'P 1'
#
loop_
_entity.id
_entity.type
_entity.pdbx_description
1 polymer ?
#
loop_
_entity_poly.entity_id
_entity_poly.type
_entity_poly.pdbx_seq_one_letter_code
_entity_poly.pdbx_strand_id
1 'polypeptide(L)'
;MAAPLTFKPLPVDHKKELQKRLEAAPVEHGEALLVLWDLLQTAHDQGILDLLDGMVSAKDTIAITIAKYAKTPEGIASIRNLLATVKLLGQLDPEILDNLSAVLTTATQEHQAERQPPSLWQLFRRSTSADSRRGLSFMTLLLQGLGRSIK
;
A
#
# COMPACT_ATOMS: atom_id res chain seq x y z
N MET A 1 58.72 14.52 -39.28
CA MET A 1 58.08 13.55 -38.37
C MET A 1 57.92 14.24 -37.02
N ALA A 2 56.69 14.50 -36.57
CA ALA A 2 56.44 15.21 -35.31
C ALA A 2 56.63 14.27 -34.11
N ALA A 3 57.31 14.75 -33.06
CA ALA A 3 57.57 13.97 -31.84
C ALA A 3 56.27 13.72 -31.04
N PRO A 4 56.07 12.52 -30.46
CA PRO A 4 54.87 12.22 -29.71
C PRO A 4 54.88 12.94 -28.36
N LEU A 5 53.83 13.72 -28.09
CA LEU A 5 53.59 14.33 -26.79
C LEU A 5 53.26 13.23 -25.78
N THR A 6 54.13 13.02 -24.80
CA THR A 6 53.85 12.13 -23.66
C THR A 6 52.86 12.81 -22.73
N PHE A 7 51.58 12.51 -22.90
CA PHE A 7 50.52 12.93 -21.97
C PHE A 7 50.63 12.11 -20.69
N LYS A 8 51.15 12.73 -19.62
CA LYS A 8 51.03 12.20 -18.26
C LYS A 8 49.76 12.81 -17.66
N PRO A 9 48.65 12.05 -17.49
CA PRO A 9 47.50 12.56 -16.77
C PRO A 9 47.94 12.87 -15.34
N LEU A 10 47.76 14.13 -14.91
CA LEU A 10 47.92 14.45 -13.49
C LEU A 10 46.91 13.59 -12.71
N PRO A 11 47.31 12.98 -11.58
CA PRO A 11 46.39 12.21 -10.76
C PRO A 11 45.33 13.19 -10.22
N VAL A 12 44.13 13.11 -10.78
CA VAL A 12 42.98 13.87 -10.30
C VAL A 12 42.60 13.27 -8.96
N ASP A 13 42.93 13.99 -7.89
CA ASP A 13 42.56 13.62 -6.55
C ASP A 13 41.05 13.85 -6.38
N HIS A 14 40.27 12.81 -6.65
CA HIS A 14 38.81 12.84 -6.63
C HIS A 14 38.24 13.40 -5.32
N LYS A 15 38.97 13.27 -4.21
CA LYS A 15 38.56 13.84 -2.92
C LYS A 15 38.69 15.36 -2.90
N LYS A 16 39.74 15.93 -3.49
CA LYS A 16 39.92 17.38 -3.60
C LYS A 16 38.93 18.02 -4.59
N GLU A 17 38.60 17.29 -5.66
CA GLU A 17 37.55 17.69 -6.60
C GLU A 17 36.16 17.68 -5.91
N LEU A 18 35.86 16.63 -5.13
CA LEU A 18 34.62 16.56 -4.34
C LEU A 18 34.55 17.67 -3.30
N GLN A 19 35.66 17.95 -2.62
CA GLN A 19 35.77 18.97 -1.59
C GLN A 19 35.56 20.38 -2.18
N LYS A 20 36.16 20.67 -3.33
CA LYS A 20 35.89 21.93 -4.06
C LYS A 20 34.44 22.06 -4.49
N ARG A 21 33.80 20.98 -4.96
CA ARG A 21 32.39 20.99 -5.35
C ARG A 21 31.47 21.14 -4.13
N LEU A 22 31.83 20.55 -3.01
CA LEU A 22 31.11 20.68 -1.75
C LEU A 22 31.28 22.08 -1.13
N GLU A 23 32.43 22.72 -1.32
CA GLU A 23 32.69 24.12 -0.93
C GLU A 23 31.97 25.13 -1.84
N ALA A 24 31.72 24.79 -3.12
CA ALA A 24 31.02 25.64 -4.09
C ALA A 24 29.49 25.43 -4.13
N ALA A 25 29.00 24.23 -3.79
CA ALA A 25 27.58 23.87 -3.76
C ALA A 25 26.67 24.78 -2.90
N PRO A 26 27.11 25.34 -1.75
CA PRO A 26 26.27 26.23 -0.94
C PRO A 26 25.93 27.55 -1.64
N VAL A 27 26.75 27.98 -2.60
CA VAL A 27 26.59 29.28 -3.28
C VAL A 27 25.66 29.18 -4.50
N GLU A 28 25.69 28.06 -5.24
CA GLU A 28 24.79 27.81 -6.39
C GLU A 28 23.48 27.09 -6.02
N HIS A 29 23.46 26.30 -4.95
CA HIS A 29 22.29 25.51 -4.53
C HIS A 29 21.84 25.80 -3.10
N GLY A 30 22.30 26.92 -2.51
CA GLY A 30 21.96 27.31 -1.14
C GLY A 30 20.46 27.35 -0.87
N GLU A 31 19.66 27.81 -1.83
CA GLU A 31 18.20 27.83 -1.70
C GLU A 31 17.59 26.41 -1.70
N ALA A 32 18.05 25.53 -2.59
CA ALA A 32 17.60 24.13 -2.62
C ALA A 32 18.04 23.34 -1.37
N LEU A 33 19.22 23.65 -0.82
CA LEU A 33 19.68 23.09 0.44
C LEU A 33 18.84 23.62 1.60
N LEU A 34 18.52 24.92 1.64
CA LEU A 34 17.62 25.47 2.67
C LEU A 34 16.24 24.82 2.61
N VAL A 35 15.66 24.63 1.42
CA VAL A 35 14.38 23.91 1.26
C VAL A 35 14.47 22.45 1.72
N LEU A 36 15.58 21.77 1.44
CA LEU A 36 15.79 20.40 1.92
C LEU A 36 15.91 20.35 3.45
N TRP A 37 16.60 21.32 4.05
CA TRP A 37 16.71 21.45 5.51
C TRP A 37 15.36 21.77 6.15
N ASP A 38 14.57 22.67 5.58
CA ASP A 38 13.22 22.98 6.05
C ASP A 38 12.29 21.77 5.92
N LEU A 39 12.40 20.99 4.85
CA LEU A 39 11.65 19.74 4.69
C LEU A 39 12.08 18.72 5.74
N LEU A 40 13.38 18.59 6.00
CA LEU A 40 13.92 17.68 6.99
C LEU A 40 13.50 18.09 8.41
N GLN A 41 13.49 19.39 8.69
CA GLN A 41 13.05 19.95 9.95
C GLN A 41 11.54 19.80 10.13
N THR A 42 10.74 20.03 9.08
CA THR A 42 9.29 19.75 9.11
C THR A 42 9.01 18.28 9.36
N ALA A 43 9.78 17.37 8.72
CA ALA A 43 9.65 15.93 8.94
C ALA A 43 10.07 15.54 10.38
N HIS A 44 11.06 16.22 10.94
CA HIS A 44 11.46 16.04 12.35
C HIS A 44 10.37 16.55 13.31
N ASP A 45 9.86 17.76 13.11
CA ASP A 45 8.83 18.38 13.95
C ASP A 45 7.52 17.58 13.93
N GLN A 46 7.22 16.93 12.80
CA GLN A 46 6.07 16.02 12.65
C GLN A 46 6.34 14.61 13.20
N GLY A 47 7.52 14.35 13.77
CA GLY A 47 7.90 13.06 14.35
C GLY A 47 8.13 11.95 13.33
N ILE A 48 8.21 12.26 12.03
CA ILE A 48 8.43 11.28 10.97
C ILE A 48 9.85 10.70 11.10
N LEU A 49 10.83 11.55 11.39
CA LEU A 49 12.20 11.08 11.62
C LEU A 49 12.31 10.23 12.89
N ASP A 50 11.58 10.58 13.95
CA ASP A 50 11.57 9.80 15.20
C ASP A 50 10.88 8.44 15.01
N LEU A 51 9.84 8.38 14.18
CA LEU A 51 9.19 7.12 13.80
C LEU A 51 10.15 6.22 13.00
N LEU A 52 10.87 6.80 12.04
CA LEU A 52 11.87 6.07 11.25
C LEU A 52 13.04 5.62 12.14
N ASP A 53 13.51 6.48 13.05
CA ASP A 53 14.57 6.14 13.99
C ASP A 53 14.14 5.06 14.98
N GLY A 54 12.92 5.14 15.50
CA GLY A 54 12.32 4.10 16.34
C GLY A 54 12.19 2.76 15.62
N MET A 55 11.81 2.78 14.33
CA MET A 55 11.74 1.57 13.50
C MET A 55 13.13 0.98 13.25
N VAL A 56 14.12 1.81 12.92
CA VAL A 56 15.51 1.38 12.70
C VAL A 56 16.14 0.87 14.01
N SER A 57 15.88 1.54 15.12
CA SER A 57 16.35 1.13 16.45
C SER A 57 15.71 -0.18 16.89
N ALA A 58 14.43 -0.40 16.57
CA ALA A 58 13.72 -1.64 16.88
C ALA A 58 13.92 -2.76 15.84
N LYS A 59 14.70 -2.54 14.77
CA LYS A 59 14.79 -3.47 13.62
C LYS A 59 15.14 -4.89 14.05
N ASP A 60 16.08 -5.06 14.98
CA ASP A 60 16.55 -6.38 15.40
C ASP A 60 15.50 -7.08 16.26
N THR A 61 14.83 -6.35 17.16
CA THR A 61 13.73 -6.88 17.97
C THR A 61 12.53 -7.27 17.10
N ILE A 62 12.16 -6.43 16.13
CA ILE A 62 11.08 -6.71 15.17
C ILE A 62 11.45 -7.92 14.31
N ALA A 63 12.65 -7.95 13.74
CA ALA A 63 13.12 -9.05 12.90
C ALA A 63 13.17 -10.37 13.68
N ILE A 64 13.68 -10.37 14.91
CA ILE A 64 13.75 -11.56 15.76
C ILE A 64 12.35 -12.04 16.14
N THR A 65 11.43 -11.12 16.47
CA THR A 65 10.06 -11.47 16.87
C THR A 65 9.28 -12.06 15.70
N ILE A 66 9.37 -11.43 14.52
CA ILE A 66 8.76 -11.94 13.29
C ILE A 66 9.39 -13.27 12.91
N ALA A 67 10.72 -13.42 12.95
CA ALA A 67 11.39 -14.67 12.63
C ALA A 67 11.03 -15.80 13.60
N LYS A 68 10.86 -15.49 14.89
CA LYS A 68 10.41 -16.45 15.90
C LYS A 68 8.96 -16.86 15.66
N TYR A 69 8.09 -15.91 15.37
CA TYR A 69 6.68 -16.17 15.08
C TYR A 69 6.52 -16.95 13.77
N ALA A 70 7.23 -16.58 12.71
CA ALA A 70 7.21 -17.28 11.42
C ALA A 70 7.74 -18.71 11.47
N LYS A 71 8.42 -19.11 12.56
CA LYS A 71 8.84 -20.51 12.81
C LYS A 71 7.77 -21.33 13.53
N THR A 72 6.75 -20.71 14.12
CA THR A 72 5.65 -21.45 14.75
C THR A 72 4.61 -21.88 13.70
N PRO A 73 3.88 -22.98 13.93
CA PRO A 73 2.83 -23.41 13.01
C PRO A 73 1.73 -22.34 12.84
N GLU A 74 1.44 -21.56 13.88
CA GLU A 74 0.48 -20.45 13.84
C GLU A 74 1.00 -19.28 12.99
N GLY A 75 2.29 -18.95 13.07
CA GLY A 75 2.90 -17.91 12.24
C GLY A 75 2.95 -18.30 10.76
N ILE A 76 3.28 -19.56 10.47
CA ILE A 76 3.24 -20.08 9.09
C ILE A 76 1.82 -20.05 8.54
N ALA A 77 0.83 -20.46 9.34
CA ALA A 77 -0.57 -20.43 8.95
C ALA A 77 -1.08 -19.01 8.73
N SER A 78 -0.76 -18.07 9.61
CA SER A 78 -1.17 -16.67 9.47
C SER A 78 -0.54 -15.99 8.25
N ILE A 79 0.76 -16.21 7.99
CA ILE A 79 1.43 -15.71 6.77
C ILE A 79 0.78 -16.31 5.53
N ARG A 80 0.50 -17.62 5.52
CA ARG A 80 -0.21 -18.27 4.40
C ARG A 80 -1.60 -17.69 4.18
N ASN A 81 -2.35 -17.45 5.24
CA ASN A 81 -3.69 -16.85 5.15
C ASN A 81 -3.60 -15.43 4.63
N LEU A 82 -2.66 -14.62 5.13
CA LEU A 82 -2.42 -13.27 4.63
C LEU A 82 -2.10 -13.26 3.13
N LEU A 83 -1.16 -14.10 2.70
CA LEU A 83 -0.79 -14.22 1.28
C LEU A 83 -1.96 -14.72 0.43
N ALA A 84 -2.76 -15.66 0.95
CA ALA A 84 -3.97 -16.12 0.28
C ALA A 84 -5.00 -14.98 0.14
N THR A 85 -5.21 -14.18 1.19
CA THR A 85 -6.09 -13.01 1.14
C THR A 85 -5.59 -11.98 0.13
N VAL A 86 -4.31 -11.65 0.13
CA VAL A 86 -3.72 -10.73 -0.86
C VAL A 86 -3.89 -11.28 -2.28
N LYS A 87 -3.65 -12.58 -2.49
CA LYS A 87 -3.87 -13.23 -3.77
C LYS A 87 -5.34 -13.19 -4.20
N LEU A 88 -6.27 -13.46 -3.29
CA LEU A 88 -7.69 -13.35 -3.56
C LEU A 88 -8.05 -11.92 -3.97
N LEU A 89 -7.64 -10.92 -3.20
CA LEU A 89 -7.87 -9.50 -3.52
C LEU A 89 -7.27 -9.10 -4.88
N GLY A 90 -6.08 -9.60 -5.22
CA GLY A 90 -5.44 -9.36 -6.51
C GLY A 90 -6.04 -10.14 -7.69
N GLN A 91 -6.82 -11.20 -7.40
CA GLN A 91 -7.54 -11.98 -8.42
C GLN A 91 -8.98 -11.49 -8.62
N LEU A 92 -9.51 -10.66 -7.71
CA LEU A 92 -10.79 -10.03 -7.93
C LEU A 92 -10.68 -9.07 -9.12
N ASP A 93 -11.63 -9.18 -10.03
CA ASP A 93 -11.76 -8.27 -11.15
C ASP A 93 -12.04 -6.86 -10.60
N PRO A 94 -11.29 -5.82 -11.01
CA PRO A 94 -11.57 -4.44 -10.62
C PRO A 94 -13.01 -4.02 -10.94
N GLU A 95 -13.64 -4.56 -11.99
CA GLU A 95 -15.04 -4.29 -12.30
C GLU A 95 -15.99 -4.76 -11.19
N ILE A 96 -15.68 -5.88 -10.52
CA ILE A 96 -16.49 -6.39 -9.40
C ILE A 96 -16.33 -5.47 -8.18
N LEU A 97 -15.12 -5.00 -7.92
CA LEU A 97 -14.85 -4.07 -6.82
C LEU A 97 -15.56 -2.72 -7.03
N ASP A 98 -15.50 -2.18 -8.25
CA ASP A 98 -16.17 -0.94 -8.61
C ASP A 98 -17.69 -1.09 -8.50
N ASN A 99 -18.26 -2.17 -9.03
CA ASN A 99 -19.69 -2.47 -8.90
C ASN A 99 -20.12 -2.63 -7.44
N LEU A 100 -19.34 -3.32 -6.61
CA LEU A 100 -19.63 -3.45 -5.17
C LEU A 100 -19.60 -2.09 -4.47
N SER A 101 -18.60 -1.25 -4.75
CA SER A 101 -18.50 0.09 -4.17
C SER A 101 -19.67 0.99 -4.58
N ALA A 102 -20.10 0.91 -5.84
CA ALA A 102 -21.24 1.64 -6.36
C ALA A 102 -22.56 1.16 -5.72
N VAL A 103 -22.75 -0.14 -5.58
CA VAL A 103 -23.91 -0.74 -4.89
C VAL A 103 -23.94 -0.33 -3.42
N LEU A 104 -22.80 -0.36 -2.71
CA LEU A 104 -22.73 0.04 -1.31
C LEU A 104 -23.05 1.52 -1.13
N THR A 105 -22.53 2.38 -2.00
CA THR A 105 -22.79 3.82 -1.96
C THR A 105 -24.26 4.10 -2.24
N THR A 106 -24.82 3.47 -3.28
CA THR A 106 -26.24 3.61 -3.65
C THR A 106 -27.15 3.09 -2.54
N ALA A 107 -26.87 1.91 -1.98
CA ALA A 107 -27.65 1.35 -0.88
C ALA A 107 -27.60 2.23 0.38
N THR A 108 -26.44 2.81 0.68
CA THR A 108 -26.29 3.75 1.81
C THR A 108 -27.08 5.03 1.57
N GLN A 109 -27.03 5.58 0.35
CA GLN A 109 -27.79 6.78 -0.02
C GLN A 109 -29.30 6.51 -0.01
N GLU A 110 -29.76 5.39 -0.56
CA GLU A 110 -31.16 4.96 -0.51
C GLU A 110 -31.63 4.80 0.95
N HIS A 111 -30.82 4.18 1.80
CA HIS A 111 -31.15 4.01 3.21
C HIS A 111 -31.20 5.34 3.97
N GLN A 112 -30.28 6.28 3.68
CA GLN A 112 -30.31 7.63 4.27
C GLN A 112 -31.48 8.48 3.74
N ALA A 113 -31.88 8.28 2.48
CA ALA A 113 -33.04 8.95 1.89
C ALA A 113 -34.38 8.39 2.40
N GLU A 114 -34.42 7.12 2.81
CA GLU A 114 -35.56 6.49 3.48
C GLU A 114 -35.73 7.07 4.91
N ARG A 115 -36.37 8.25 5.01
CA ARG A 115 -36.67 8.92 6.29
C ARG A 115 -37.72 8.21 7.15
N GLN A 116 -38.49 7.28 6.58
CA GLN A 116 -39.47 6.47 7.32
C GLN A 116 -39.19 4.98 7.09
N PRO A 117 -39.30 4.14 8.13
CA PRO A 117 -39.05 2.73 7.99
C PRO A 117 -40.02 2.12 6.97
N PRO A 118 -39.52 1.29 6.03
CA PRO A 118 -40.36 0.65 5.03
C PRO A 118 -41.40 -0.25 5.70
N SER A 119 -42.62 -0.23 5.16
CA SER A 119 -43.72 -1.08 5.65
C SER A 119 -43.40 -2.57 5.42
N LEU A 120 -43.97 -3.45 6.27
CA LEU A 120 -43.79 -4.91 6.16
C LEU A 120 -44.18 -5.44 4.77
N TRP A 121 -45.18 -4.83 4.12
CA TRP A 121 -45.57 -5.17 2.75
C TRP A 121 -44.52 -4.76 1.71
N GLN A 122 -43.91 -3.58 1.85
CA GLN A 122 -42.83 -3.13 0.97
C GLN A 122 -41.59 -4.01 1.12
N LEU A 123 -41.24 -4.41 2.35
CA LEU A 123 -40.15 -5.36 2.60
C LEU A 123 -40.41 -6.71 1.94
N PHE A 124 -41.62 -7.25 2.07
CA PHE A 124 -42.01 -8.50 1.42
C PHE A 124 -41.92 -8.40 -0.12
N ARG A 125 -42.41 -7.30 -0.70
CA ARG A 125 -42.32 -7.06 -2.15
C ARG A 125 -40.87 -6.88 -2.62
N ARG A 126 -40.03 -6.18 -1.86
CA ARG A 126 -38.60 -5.99 -2.16
C ARG A 126 -37.85 -7.32 -2.09
N SER A 127 -38.14 -8.15 -1.08
CA SER A 127 -37.57 -9.49 -0.93
C SER A 127 -37.96 -10.45 -2.06
N THR A 128 -39.14 -10.29 -2.66
CA THR A 128 -39.63 -11.15 -3.74
C THR A 128 -39.42 -10.57 -5.15
N SER A 129 -38.75 -9.42 -5.23
CA SER A 129 -38.43 -8.71 -6.49
C SER A 129 -37.52 -9.55 -7.41
N ALA A 130 -37.50 -9.17 -8.70
CA ALA A 130 -36.66 -9.84 -9.69
C ALA A 130 -35.16 -9.75 -9.32
N ASP A 131 -34.72 -8.61 -8.78
CA ASP A 131 -33.31 -8.41 -8.40
C ASP A 131 -32.92 -9.20 -7.16
N SER A 132 -33.82 -9.33 -6.17
CA SER A 132 -33.62 -10.24 -5.04
C SER A 132 -33.48 -11.69 -5.49
N ARG A 133 -34.32 -12.14 -6.44
CA ARG A 133 -34.23 -13.51 -7.01
C ARG A 133 -32.93 -13.73 -7.78
N ARG A 134 -32.46 -12.73 -8.52
CA ARG A 134 -31.15 -12.78 -9.21
C ARG A 134 -30.00 -12.88 -8.21
N GLY A 135 -30.01 -12.08 -7.14
CA GLY A 135 -29.04 -12.16 -6.06
C GLY A 135 -29.04 -13.54 -5.37
N LEU A 136 -30.23 -14.07 -5.05
CA LEU A 136 -30.36 -15.41 -4.47
C LEU A 136 -29.83 -16.48 -5.42
N SER A 137 -30.13 -16.41 -6.72
CA SER A 137 -29.58 -17.33 -7.73
C SER A 137 -28.06 -17.30 -7.77
N PHE A 138 -27.45 -16.11 -7.74
CA PHE A 138 -25.99 -15.96 -7.69
C PHE A 138 -25.40 -16.58 -6.43
N MET A 139 -26.00 -16.32 -5.26
CA MET A 139 -25.57 -16.93 -4.00
C MET A 139 -25.67 -18.46 -4.02
N THR A 140 -26.75 -19.01 -4.60
CA THR A 140 -26.89 -20.46 -4.76
C THR A 140 -25.81 -21.03 -5.69
N LEU A 141 -25.46 -20.34 -6.78
CA LEU A 141 -24.37 -20.77 -7.68
C LEU A 141 -23.00 -20.73 -6.98
N LEU A 142 -22.72 -19.70 -6.18
CA LEU A 142 -21.52 -19.64 -5.35
C LEU A 142 -21.45 -20.82 -4.37
N LEU A 143 -22.55 -21.10 -3.67
CA LEU A 143 -22.64 -22.23 -2.74
C LEU A 143 -22.44 -23.58 -3.45
N GLN A 144 -23.00 -23.75 -4.65
CA GLN A 144 -22.76 -24.95 -5.47
C GLN A 144 -21.29 -25.07 -5.90
N GLY A 145 -20.66 -23.95 -6.27
CA GLY A 145 -19.24 -23.91 -6.62
C GLY A 145 -18.36 -24.35 -5.44
N LEU A 146 -18.61 -23.79 -4.26
CA LEU A 146 -17.92 -24.17 -3.02
C LEU A 146 -18.15 -25.66 -2.68
N GLY A 147 -19.38 -26.14 -2.80
CA GLY A 147 -19.70 -27.56 -2.56
C GLY A 147 -18.96 -28.51 -3.51
N ARG A 148 -18.70 -28.09 -4.76
CA ARG A 148 -17.89 -28.86 -5.71
C ARG A 148 -16.40 -28.87 -5.37
N SER A 149 -15.87 -27.83 -4.73
CA SER A 149 -14.44 -27.76 -4.36
C SER A 149 -14.07 -28.51 -3.08
N ILE A 150 -15.06 -28.90 -2.27
CA ILE A 150 -14.86 -29.63 -1.01
C ILE A 150 -14.84 -31.16 -1.24
N LYS A 151 -15.20 -31.62 -2.45
CA LYS A 151 -15.22 -33.04 -2.84
C LYS A 151 -13.93 -33.44 -3.55
#